data_AF-A0A3E0HPF1-F1
#
_entry.id   AF-A0A3E0HPF1-F1
#
_cell.length_a   1.000
_cell.length_b   1.000
_cell.length_c   1.000
_cell.angle_alpha   90.00
_cell.angle_beta   90.00
_cell.angle_gamma   90.00
#
_symmetry.space_group_name_H-M   'P 1'
#
loop_
_entity.id
_entity.type
_entity.pdbx_description
1 polymer ?
#
loop_
_entity_poly.entity_id
_entity_poly.type
_entity_poly.pdbx_seq_one_letter_code
_entity_poly.pdbx_strand_id
1 'polypeptide(L)'
;MITVARTECVEAEPVPGFIESAFNPLAYRAAADCLRGREFDGSRLAVIVTSLAGDSTTTGLASRLLVGGQVHNAILFMQATANAVLGYLSREFDLSGPLLSVSTVDDDPLDTADLLLTDPELDAVLLLTVELAADERIAAAYRLLGRTPPTHDGASALLLERDSK
;
A
#
# COMPACT_ATOMS: atom_id res chain seq x y z
N MET A 1 -20.67 6.31 1.16
CA MET A 1 -19.78 5.22 0.74
C MET A 1 -20.20 3.94 1.45
N ILE A 2 -20.12 2.79 0.78
CA ILE A 2 -20.39 1.47 1.37
C ILE A 2 -19.16 0.58 1.14
N THR A 3 -18.76 -0.19 2.16
CA THR A 3 -17.74 -1.21 2.02
C THR A 3 -18.34 -2.48 1.41
N VAL A 4 -17.82 -2.89 0.25
CA VAL A 4 -18.33 -4.05 -0.51
C VAL A 4 -17.37 -5.25 -0.48
N ALA A 5 -16.14 -5.04 -0.02
CA ALA A 5 -15.19 -6.10 0.29
C ALA A 5 -14.23 -5.65 1.38
N ARG A 6 -13.79 -6.58 2.23
CA ARG A 6 -12.69 -6.39 3.17
C ARG A 6 -11.82 -7.64 3.19
N THR A 7 -10.51 -7.44 3.21
CA THR A 7 -9.54 -8.51 3.46
C THR A 7 -8.47 -8.06 4.44
N GLU A 8 -7.85 -9.02 5.09
CA GLU A 8 -6.69 -8.85 5.97
C GLU A 8 -5.71 -9.98 5.65
N CYS A 9 -4.42 -9.65 5.52
CA CYS A 9 -3.36 -10.62 5.28
C CYS A 9 -2.15 -10.32 6.15
N VAL A 10 -1.53 -11.38 6.65
CA VAL A 10 -0.31 -11.33 7.47
C VAL A 10 0.86 -12.07 6.81
N GLU A 11 0.59 -12.77 5.70
CA GLU A 11 1.56 -13.48 4.89
C GLU A 11 1.21 -13.32 3.41
N ALA A 12 2.23 -13.32 2.55
CA ALA A 12 2.06 -13.23 1.11
C ALA A 12 3.14 -14.03 0.39
N GLU A 13 2.78 -14.57 -0.78
CA GLU A 13 3.75 -15.18 -1.68
C GLU A 13 4.66 -14.12 -2.31
N PRO A 14 5.94 -14.44 -2.60
CA PRO A 14 6.84 -13.51 -3.26
C PRO A 14 6.30 -13.00 -4.59
N VAL A 15 6.41 -11.69 -4.83
CA VAL A 15 6.01 -11.05 -6.09
C VAL A 15 7.27 -10.73 -6.91
N PRO A 16 7.35 -11.13 -8.19
CA PRO A 16 8.51 -10.82 -9.03
C PRO A 16 8.84 -9.33 -9.03
N GLY A 17 10.11 -9.02 -8.76
CA GLY A 17 10.56 -7.63 -8.64
C GLY A 17 10.40 -7.01 -7.26
N PHE A 18 9.95 -7.76 -6.24
CA PHE A 18 9.91 -7.34 -4.84
C PHE A 18 10.49 -8.44 -3.94
N ILE A 19 11.79 -8.38 -3.66
CA ILE A 19 12.54 -9.50 -3.07
C ILE A 19 13.02 -9.28 -1.63
N GLU A 20 13.06 -8.03 -1.16
CA GLU A 20 13.69 -7.70 0.13
C GLU A 20 12.69 -7.63 1.31
N SER A 21 11.41 -7.38 1.02
CA SER A 21 10.43 -6.98 2.03
C SER A 21 9.06 -7.57 1.74
N ALA A 22 8.30 -7.84 2.80
CA ALA A 22 6.92 -8.29 2.71
C ALA A 22 5.94 -7.18 2.27
N PHE A 23 6.35 -5.90 2.26
CA PHE A 23 5.47 -4.74 2.00
C PHE A 23 4.67 -4.88 0.68
N ASN A 24 5.39 -4.95 -0.44
CA ASN A 24 4.78 -5.01 -1.76
C ASN A 24 4.03 -6.36 -1.98
N PRO A 25 4.55 -7.53 -1.57
CA PRO A 25 3.81 -8.78 -1.56
C PRO A 25 2.49 -8.74 -0.78
N LEU A 26 2.48 -8.18 0.44
CA LEU A 26 1.27 -8.06 1.26
C LEU A 26 0.24 -7.14 0.62
N ALA A 27 0.68 -5.98 0.12
CA ALA A 27 -0.17 -5.04 -0.60
C ALA A 27 -0.81 -5.70 -1.83
N TYR A 28 -0.01 -6.43 -2.62
CA TYR A 28 -0.49 -7.19 -3.77
C TYR A 28 -1.50 -8.25 -3.36
N ARG A 29 -1.20 -9.03 -2.32
CA ARG A 29 -2.09 -10.10 -1.85
C ARG A 29 -3.43 -9.55 -1.39
N ALA A 30 -3.43 -8.49 -0.58
CA ALA A 30 -4.65 -7.85 -0.10
C ALA A 30 -5.50 -7.29 -1.27
N ALA A 31 -4.86 -6.63 -2.24
CA ALA A 31 -5.56 -6.17 -3.43
C ALA A 31 -6.16 -7.33 -4.25
N ALA A 32 -5.36 -8.37 -4.48
CA ALA A 32 -5.78 -9.53 -5.25
C ALA A 32 -6.94 -10.28 -4.61
N ASP A 33 -6.94 -10.43 -3.28
CA ASP A 33 -8.03 -11.08 -2.54
C ASP A 33 -9.34 -10.26 -2.62
N CYS A 34 -9.25 -8.93 -2.78
CA CYS A 34 -10.42 -8.08 -3.01
C CYS A 34 -10.90 -8.10 -4.47
N LEU A 35 -9.99 -8.07 -5.45
CA LEU A 35 -10.33 -7.86 -6.86
C LEU A 35 -10.59 -9.15 -7.65
N ARG A 36 -9.92 -10.26 -7.34
CA ARG A 36 -10.02 -11.48 -8.14
C ARG A 36 -11.45 -12.03 -8.15
N GLY A 37 -11.94 -12.32 -9.36
CA GLY A 37 -13.29 -12.85 -9.57
C GLY A 37 -14.40 -11.80 -9.52
N ARG A 38 -14.06 -10.51 -9.41
CA ARG A 38 -15.02 -9.41 -9.52
C ARG A 38 -14.98 -8.79 -10.92
N GLU A 39 -16.12 -8.33 -11.37
CA GLU A 39 -16.23 -7.47 -12.55
C GLU A 39 -16.15 -6.01 -12.11
N PHE A 40 -15.27 -5.24 -12.72
CA PHE A 40 -15.09 -3.80 -12.50
C PHE A 40 -14.46 -3.16 -13.74
N ASP A 41 -14.64 -1.85 -13.89
CA ASP A 41 -13.92 -1.06 -14.89
C ASP A 41 -12.65 -0.48 -14.25
N GLY A 42 -11.48 -0.96 -14.66
CA GLY A 42 -10.19 -0.53 -14.13
C GLY A 42 -9.86 0.95 -14.39
N SER A 43 -10.56 1.62 -15.32
CA SER A 43 -10.46 3.06 -15.56
C SER A 43 -11.27 3.89 -14.56
N ARG A 44 -12.29 3.29 -13.94
CA ARG A 44 -13.21 3.90 -12.96
C ARG A 44 -12.95 3.45 -11.52
N LEU A 45 -11.86 2.71 -11.30
CA LEU A 45 -11.38 2.28 -9.99
C LEU A 45 -10.14 3.08 -9.61
N ALA A 46 -10.21 3.80 -8.49
CA ALA A 46 -9.02 4.38 -7.87
C ALA A 46 -8.40 3.38 -6.88
N VAL A 47 -7.08 3.41 -6.74
CA VAL A 47 -6.34 2.61 -5.74
C VAL A 47 -5.49 3.54 -4.88
N ILE A 48 -5.62 3.40 -3.57
CA ILE A 48 -4.84 4.12 -2.58
C ILE A 48 -4.02 3.10 -1.78
N VAL A 49 -2.69 3.23 -1.76
CA VAL A 49 -1.83 2.53 -0.80
C VAL A 49 -1.48 3.48 0.34
N THR A 50 -1.72 3.03 1.56
CA THR A 50 -1.51 3.80 2.78
C THR A 50 -0.52 3.09 3.68
N SER A 51 0.44 3.85 4.18
CA SER A 51 1.41 3.36 5.16
C SER A 51 2.07 4.54 5.84
N LEU A 52 2.25 4.46 7.16
CA LEU A 52 2.96 5.50 7.90
C LEU A 52 4.46 5.46 7.59
N ALA A 53 5.05 4.26 7.50
CA ALA A 53 6.49 4.08 7.31
C ALA A 53 6.90 3.58 5.91
N GLY A 54 5.94 3.20 5.06
CA GLY A 54 6.20 2.62 3.75
C GLY A 54 6.96 1.30 3.82
N ASP A 55 7.73 0.97 2.77
CA ASP A 55 8.64 -0.18 2.78
C ASP A 55 9.92 0.14 3.58
N SER A 56 9.76 0.17 4.90
CA SER A 56 10.83 0.50 5.84
C SER A 56 11.97 -0.50 5.81
N THR A 57 11.69 -1.77 5.50
CA THR A 57 12.69 -2.83 5.39
C THR A 57 13.63 -2.57 4.22
N THR A 58 13.08 -2.38 3.01
CA THR A 58 13.88 -2.08 1.82
C THR A 58 14.60 -0.74 1.95
N THR A 59 13.92 0.29 2.47
CA THR A 59 14.52 1.61 2.74
C THR A 59 15.68 1.53 3.74
N GLY A 60 15.51 0.74 4.80
CA GLY A 60 16.52 0.52 5.84
C GLY A 60 17.75 -0.19 5.28
N LEU A 61 17.56 -1.23 4.47
CA LEU A 61 18.63 -1.92 3.77
C LEU A 61 19.39 -0.97 2.83
N ALA A 62 18.68 -0.25 1.97
CA ALA A 62 19.27 0.72 1.04
C ALA A 62 20.09 1.77 1.79
N SER A 63 19.58 2.28 2.91
CA SER A 63 20.28 3.24 3.77
C SER A 63 21.60 2.67 4.31
N ARG A 64 21.59 1.43 4.82
CA ARG A 64 22.79 0.77 5.38
C ARG A 64 23.84 0.51 4.31
N LEU A 65 23.42 0.03 3.14
CA LEU A 65 24.33 -0.21 2.02
C LEU A 65 24.98 1.09 1.53
N LEU A 66 24.20 2.17 1.44
CA LEU A 66 24.72 3.49 1.07
C LEU A 66 25.78 3.98 2.05
N VAL A 67 25.51 3.94 3.35
CA VAL A 67 26.47 4.34 4.40
C VAL A 67 27.72 3.44 4.39
N GLY A 68 27.56 2.15 4.07
CA GLY A 68 28.66 1.20 3.90
C GLY A 68 29.46 1.33 2.60
N GLY A 69 29.12 2.29 1.72
CA GLY A 69 29.78 2.47 0.42
C GLY A 69 29.40 1.44 -0.65
N GLN A 70 28.34 0.65 -0.42
CA GLN A 70 27.87 -0.43 -1.28
C GLN A 70 26.69 0.02 -2.16
N VAL A 71 26.93 0.98 -3.05
CA VAL A 71 25.90 1.66 -3.86
C VAL A 71 25.41 0.87 -5.10
N HIS A 72 25.79 -0.39 -5.25
CA HIS A 72 25.63 -1.13 -6.52
C HIS A 72 24.21 -1.63 -6.84
N ASN A 73 23.22 -1.38 -6.00
CA ASN A 73 21.85 -1.88 -6.23
C ASN A 73 20.83 -0.73 -6.37
N ALA A 74 20.83 -0.08 -7.54
CA ALA A 74 19.91 1.00 -7.88
C ALA A 74 18.43 0.56 -7.88
N ILE A 75 18.16 -0.74 -8.04
CA ILE A 75 16.80 -1.30 -8.01
C ILE A 75 16.18 -1.16 -6.60
N LEU A 76 16.98 -1.25 -5.53
CA LEU A 76 16.48 -1.07 -4.17
C LEU A 76 15.85 0.31 -3.96
N PHE A 77 16.38 1.34 -4.59
CA PHE A 77 15.81 2.69 -4.51
C PHE A 77 14.41 2.74 -5.17
N MET A 78 14.24 2.07 -6.30
CA MET A 78 12.96 2.00 -7.00
C MET A 78 11.93 1.10 -6.28
N GLN A 79 12.39 0.07 -5.56
CA GLN A 79 11.54 -0.83 -4.78
C GLN A 79 11.11 -0.26 -3.43
N ALA A 80 11.93 0.62 -2.84
CA ALA A 80 11.70 1.19 -1.52
C ALA A 80 10.52 2.18 -1.47
N THR A 81 10.01 2.63 -2.61
CA THR A 81 8.89 3.57 -2.64
C THR A 81 7.58 2.83 -2.39
N ALA A 82 6.75 3.32 -1.47
CA ALA A 82 5.48 2.68 -1.12
C ALA A 82 4.49 2.55 -2.30
N ASN A 83 4.67 3.35 -3.34
CA ASN A 83 3.89 3.29 -4.57
C ASN A 83 4.39 2.23 -5.58
N ALA A 84 5.49 1.53 -5.34
CA ALA A 84 6.09 0.62 -6.33
C ALA A 84 5.15 -0.53 -6.72
N VAL A 85 4.38 -1.07 -5.77
CA VAL A 85 3.36 -2.11 -6.02
C VAL A 85 2.25 -1.65 -6.96
N LEU A 86 1.93 -0.35 -7.01
CA LEU A 86 0.82 0.18 -7.83
C LEU A 86 1.05 -0.07 -9.32
N GLY A 87 2.30 0.04 -9.80
CA GLY A 87 2.62 -0.28 -11.19
C GLY A 87 2.43 -1.76 -11.51
N TYR A 88 2.71 -2.65 -10.53
CA TYR A 88 2.46 -4.08 -10.69
C TYR A 88 0.95 -4.39 -10.72
N LEU A 89 0.19 -3.80 -9.79
CA LEU A 89 -1.27 -3.94 -9.72
C LEU A 89 -1.96 -3.41 -10.97
N SER A 90 -1.53 -2.25 -11.47
CA SER A 90 -2.06 -1.65 -12.69
C SER A 90 -1.95 -2.58 -13.88
N ARG A 91 -0.78 -3.20 -14.06
CA ARG A 91 -0.57 -4.16 -15.15
C ARG A 91 -1.38 -5.45 -14.96
N GLU A 92 -1.48 -5.96 -13.73
CA GLU A 92 -2.15 -7.23 -13.43
C GLU A 92 -3.68 -7.14 -13.56
N PHE A 93 -4.27 -6.02 -13.13
CA PHE A 93 -5.72 -5.83 -13.04
C PHE A 93 -6.27 -4.81 -14.05
N ASP A 94 -5.47 -4.44 -15.07
CA ASP A 94 -5.81 -3.45 -16.11
C ASP A 94 -6.30 -2.10 -15.54
N LEU A 95 -5.61 -1.62 -14.49
CA LEU A 95 -6.00 -0.38 -13.81
C LEU A 95 -5.40 0.81 -14.54
N SER A 96 -6.28 1.73 -14.94
CA SER A 96 -5.92 3.01 -15.56
C SER A 96 -6.53 4.22 -14.85
N GLY A 97 -7.35 3.98 -13.82
CA GLY A 97 -7.82 5.01 -12.89
C GLY A 97 -6.72 5.54 -11.96
N PRO A 98 -7.07 6.45 -11.02
CA PRO A 98 -6.10 7.08 -10.14
C PRO A 98 -5.35 6.08 -9.24
N LEU A 99 -4.03 6.19 -9.20
CA LEU A 99 -3.16 5.37 -8.33
C LEU A 99 -2.39 6.29 -7.38
N LEU A 100 -2.63 6.15 -6.08
CA LEU A 100 -2.10 7.04 -5.05
C LEU A 100 -1.35 6.26 -3.97
N SER A 101 -0.30 6.86 -3.44
CA SER A 101 0.34 6.42 -2.20
C SER A 101 0.30 7.58 -1.21
N VAL A 102 -0.25 7.32 -0.04
CA VAL A 102 -0.49 8.34 0.98
C VAL A 102 0.11 7.88 2.31
N SER A 103 0.74 8.81 3.01
CA SER A 103 1.22 8.62 4.38
C SER A 103 0.65 9.75 5.22
N THR A 104 -0.18 9.42 6.20
CA THR A 104 -0.82 10.40 7.10
C THR A 104 -0.52 10.01 8.54
N VAL A 105 -0.41 11.01 9.41
CA VAL A 105 -0.27 10.80 10.87
C VAL A 105 -1.63 10.93 11.55
N ASP A 106 -2.37 11.99 11.21
CA ASP A 106 -3.59 12.38 11.92
C ASP A 106 -4.85 12.31 11.05
N ASP A 107 -4.71 12.34 9.72
CA ASP A 107 -5.84 12.24 8.80
C ASP A 107 -6.25 10.78 8.60
N ASP A 108 -7.56 10.52 8.58
CA ASP A 108 -8.12 9.20 8.28
C ASP A 108 -7.97 8.93 6.77
N PRO A 109 -7.31 7.83 6.36
CA PRO A 109 -7.20 7.52 4.94
C PRO A 109 -8.55 7.30 4.23
N LEU A 110 -9.63 7.01 4.98
CA LEU A 110 -10.99 6.95 4.44
C LEU A 110 -11.46 8.31 3.92
N ASP A 111 -10.98 9.43 4.48
CA ASP A 111 -11.34 10.78 4.00
C ASP A 111 -10.83 11.01 2.57
N THR A 112 -9.67 10.43 2.22
CA THR A 112 -9.15 10.48 0.85
C THR A 112 -10.00 9.64 -0.09
N ALA A 113 -10.47 8.46 0.35
CA ALA A 113 -11.35 7.61 -0.44
C ALA A 113 -12.72 8.29 -0.67
N ASP A 114 -13.30 8.89 0.36
CA ASP A 114 -14.56 9.63 0.26
C ASP A 114 -14.42 10.83 -0.69
N LEU A 115 -13.30 11.56 -0.64
CA LEU A 115 -13.03 12.65 -1.57
C LEU A 115 -12.96 12.17 -3.02
N LEU A 116 -12.26 11.07 -3.31
CA LEU A 116 -12.19 10.51 -4.66
C LEU A 116 -13.57 10.07 -5.16
N LEU A 117 -14.37 9.42 -4.30
CA LEU A 117 -15.72 8.99 -4.65
C LEU A 117 -16.71 10.15 -4.91
N THR A 118 -16.32 11.41 -4.70
CA THR A 118 -17.10 12.56 -5.18
C THR A 118 -17.02 12.76 -6.70
N ASP A 119 -16.00 12.23 -7.36
CA ASP A 119 -15.86 12.27 -8.81
C ASP A 119 -16.80 11.25 -9.48
N PRO A 120 -17.77 11.66 -10.32
CA PRO A 120 -18.68 10.74 -11.02
C PRO A 120 -17.98 9.82 -12.03
N GLU A 121 -16.72 10.08 -12.38
CA GLU A 121 -15.92 9.19 -13.22
C GLU A 121 -15.36 7.98 -12.45
N LEU A 122 -15.43 8.00 -11.10
CA LEU A 122 -15.04 6.87 -10.26
C LEU A 122 -16.26 6.15 -9.70
N ASP A 123 -16.28 4.83 -9.89
CA ASP A 123 -17.29 3.94 -9.32
C ASP A 123 -16.87 3.42 -7.94
N ALA A 124 -15.56 3.21 -7.76
CA ALA A 124 -15.01 2.56 -6.58
C ALA A 124 -13.61 3.08 -6.21
N VAL A 125 -13.25 2.88 -4.95
CA VAL A 125 -11.90 3.06 -4.41
C VAL A 125 -11.47 1.78 -3.72
N LEU A 126 -10.30 1.25 -4.07
CA LEU A 126 -9.59 0.23 -3.31
C LEU A 126 -8.60 0.91 -2.37
N LEU A 127 -8.91 0.90 -1.08
CA LEU A 127 -8.04 1.42 -0.02
C LEU A 127 -7.22 0.27 0.56
N LEU A 128 -5.90 0.33 0.37
CA LEU A 128 -4.92 -0.59 0.91
C LEU A 128 -4.20 0.07 2.09
N THR A 129 -4.10 -0.64 3.21
CA THR A 129 -3.27 -0.23 4.36
C THR A 129 -2.24 -1.30 4.60
N VAL A 130 -0.97 -0.90 4.66
CA VAL A 130 0.17 -1.82 4.76
C VAL A 130 1.11 -1.30 5.82
N GLU A 131 1.42 -2.14 6.80
CA GLU A 131 2.35 -1.82 7.87
C GLU A 131 3.30 -3.00 8.11
N LEU A 132 4.56 -2.68 8.41
CA LEU A 132 5.57 -3.68 8.74
C LEU A 132 5.90 -3.62 10.24
N ALA A 133 6.32 -4.75 10.79
CA ALA A 133 6.91 -4.83 12.11
C ALA A 133 8.07 -3.82 12.21
N ALA A 134 8.00 -2.95 13.22
CA ALA A 134 8.97 -1.88 13.37
C ALA A 134 10.33 -2.42 13.83
N ASP A 135 11.39 -2.07 13.10
CA ASP A 135 12.75 -2.15 13.63
C ASP A 135 13.01 -1.01 14.66
N GLU A 136 14.21 -0.96 15.25
CA GLU A 136 14.55 0.07 16.23
C GLU A 136 14.39 1.50 15.69
N ARG A 137 14.75 1.72 14.41
CA ARG A 137 14.68 3.03 13.75
C ARG A 137 13.22 3.44 13.56
N ILE A 138 12.38 2.54 13.08
CA ILE A 138 10.95 2.79 12.88
C ILE A 138 10.25 2.95 14.24
N ALA A 139 10.56 2.12 15.24
CA ALA A 139 10.02 2.26 16.58
C ALA A 139 10.40 3.61 17.23
N ALA A 140 11.60 4.13 16.97
CA ALA A 140 11.99 5.47 17.39
C ALA A 140 11.15 6.57 16.69
N ALA A 141 10.91 6.44 15.38
CA ALA A 141 10.06 7.38 14.64
C ALA A 141 8.61 7.37 15.16
N TYR A 142 8.03 6.18 15.39
CA TYR A 142 6.70 6.04 15.97
C TYR A 142 6.59 6.71 17.35
N ARG A 143 7.61 6.57 18.22
CA ARG A 143 7.64 7.26 19.52
C ARG A 143 7.65 8.78 19.38
N LEU A 144 8.39 9.32 18.41
CA LEU A 144 8.40 10.77 18.14
C LEU A 144 7.04 11.29 17.67
N LEU A 145 6.27 10.44 16.98
CA LEU A 145 4.91 10.74 16.53
C LEU A 145 3.84 10.46 17.61
N GLY A 146 4.23 9.98 18.80
CA GLY A 146 3.28 9.60 19.85
C GLY A 146 2.42 8.37 19.48
N ARG A 147 2.90 7.52 18.57
CA ARG A 147 2.19 6.34 18.05
C ARG A 147 2.81 5.05 18.58
N THR A 148 2.01 3.98 18.61
CA THR A 148 2.50 2.63 18.93
C THR A 148 2.96 1.96 17.64
N PRO A 149 4.19 1.44 17.56
CA PRO A 149 4.68 0.77 16.36
C PRO A 149 3.97 -0.57 16.12
N PRO A 150 3.78 -0.98 14.86
CA PRO A 150 3.31 -2.31 14.50
C PRO A 150 4.29 -3.37 15.02
N THR A 151 3.75 -4.47 15.52
CA THR A 151 4.52 -5.60 16.06
C THR A 151 4.66 -6.76 15.08
N HIS A 152 3.96 -6.72 13.97
CA HIS A 152 3.89 -7.76 12.95
C HIS A 152 3.56 -7.10 11.61
N ASP A 153 4.07 -7.71 10.54
CA ASP A 153 3.76 -7.32 9.17
C ASP A 153 2.28 -7.63 8.87
N GLY A 154 1.63 -6.74 8.13
CA GLY A 154 0.27 -6.99 7.70
C GLY A 154 -0.22 -5.98 6.67
N ALA A 155 -1.24 -6.40 5.93
CA ALA A 155 -2.01 -5.50 5.10
C ALA A 155 -3.51 -5.76 5.22
N SER A 156 -4.29 -4.73 5.01
CA SER A 156 -5.74 -4.81 4.86
C SER A 156 -6.17 -4.09 3.59
N ALA A 157 -7.24 -4.58 2.96
CA ALA A 157 -7.87 -3.90 1.84
C ALA A 157 -9.35 -3.67 2.11
N LEU A 158 -9.84 -2.51 1.72
CA LEU A 158 -11.25 -2.16 1.69
C LEU A 158 -11.62 -1.75 0.27
N LEU A 159 -12.57 -2.45 -0.34
CA LEU A 159 -13.19 -2.01 -1.59
C LEU A 159 -14.44 -1.19 -1.22
N LEU A 160 -14.45 0.05 -1.68
CA LEU A 160 -15.39 1.08 -1.28
C LEU A 160 -16.14 1.59 -2.52
N GLU A 161 -17.46 1.59 -2.48
CA GLU A 161 -18.31 2.06 -3.58
C GLU A 161 -19.17 3.26 -3.13
N ARG A 162 -19.65 4.03 -4.10
CA ARG A 162 -20.62 5.10 -3.85
C ARG A 162 -21.93 4.52 -3.34
N ASP A 163 -22.51 5.16 -2.33
CA ASP A 163 -23.86 4.82 -1.87
C ASP A 163 -24.86 5.27 -2.93
N SER A 164 -25.54 4.31 -3.57
CA SER A 164 -26.54 4.57 -4.61
C SER A 164 -27.84 5.00 -3.95
N LYS A 165 -27.93 6.26 -3.51
CA LYS A 165 -29.21 6.88 -3.13
C LYS A 165 -29.94 7.43 -4.34
#